data_AF-A0A922LG71-F1
#
_entry.id   AF-A0A922LG71-F1
#
_cell.length_a   1.000
_cell.length_b   1.000
_cell.length_c   1.000
_cell.angle_alpha   90.00
_cell.angle_beta   90.00
_cell.angle_gamma   90.00
#
_symmetry.space_group_name_H-M   'P 1'
#
loop_
_entity.id
_entity.type
_entity.pdbx_description
1 polymer ?
#
loop_
_entity_poly.entity_id
_entity_poly.type
_entity_poly.pdbx_seq_one_letter_code
_entity_poly.pdbx_strand_id
1 'polypeptide(L)'
;MSQRRILQDFEQYQKSRTKFVQTVAELAVQPQNIDVLQNLGVLSLLRPLLLDTVPTIQQTAAIALGRLANHRKDLAEVIVKGDILPQLVYSLAQQNRFYKRAAAFVLKSIAKHSAELSQSIVDCGALDALTVCLEEFDPAVKEGAACAIGCIAKHSAELSQAVVDAGAIPLLVLCIQEPEISLKRATACTLAEITKHTADLAQSVVDGGAIAHLAQLVLNQDSLLKVRRVIFY
;
A
#
# COMPACT_ATOMS: atom_id res chain seq x y z
N MET A 1 25.43 -12.49 -38.37
CA MET A 1 24.43 -11.40 -38.56
C MET A 1 23.10 -11.68 -37.87
N SER A 2 22.55 -12.91 -37.91
CA SER A 2 21.28 -13.27 -37.25
C SER A 2 21.29 -13.04 -35.72
N GLN A 3 22.31 -13.51 -35.00
CA GLN A 3 22.38 -13.39 -33.53
C GLN A 3 22.36 -11.93 -33.04
N ARG A 4 23.06 -11.02 -33.72
CA ARG A 4 23.07 -9.60 -33.35
C ARG A 4 21.69 -8.96 -33.55
N ARG A 5 20.96 -9.34 -34.60
CA ARG A 5 19.60 -8.87 -34.85
C ARG A 5 18.62 -9.37 -33.79
N ILE A 6 18.70 -10.66 -33.43
CA ILE A 6 17.90 -11.24 -32.35
C ILE A 6 18.12 -10.47 -31.04
N LEU A 7 19.38 -10.23 -30.64
CA LEU A 7 19.68 -9.45 -29.44
C LEU A 7 19.09 -8.04 -29.50
N GLN A 8 19.22 -7.36 -30.64
CA GLN A 8 18.65 -6.02 -30.83
C GLN A 8 17.12 -6.00 -30.71
N ASP A 9 16.42 -6.99 -31.26
CA ASP A 9 14.96 -7.06 -31.18
C ASP A 9 14.48 -7.27 -29.73
N PHE A 10 15.17 -8.12 -28.96
CA PHE A 10 14.87 -8.34 -27.54
C PHE A 10 15.18 -7.10 -26.67
N GLU A 11 16.32 -6.44 -26.91
CA GLU A 11 16.66 -5.19 -26.23
C GLU A 11 15.64 -4.08 -26.53
N GLN A 12 15.20 -3.98 -27.79
CA GLN A 12 14.20 -3.00 -28.19
C GLN A 12 12.84 -3.31 -27.54
N TYR A 13 12.45 -4.57 -27.47
CA TYR A 13 11.22 -4.96 -26.78
C TYR A 13 11.27 -4.59 -25.29
N GLN A 14 12.38 -4.88 -24.60
CA GLN A 14 12.57 -4.49 -23.21
C GLN A 14 12.51 -2.97 -23.02
N LYS A 15 13.21 -2.19 -23.87
CA LYS A 15 13.16 -0.72 -23.84
C LYS A 15 11.74 -0.18 -24.02
N SER A 16 10.98 -0.76 -24.96
CA SER A 16 9.59 -0.38 -25.20
C SER A 16 8.71 -0.65 -23.98
N ARG A 17 8.86 -1.80 -23.31
CA ARG A 17 8.10 -2.10 -22.08
C ARG A 17 8.46 -1.15 -20.95
N THR A 18 9.74 -0.89 -20.72
CA THR A 18 10.21 0.07 -19.70
C THR A 18 9.64 1.47 -19.97
N LYS A 19 9.76 1.95 -21.21
CA LYS A 19 9.23 3.27 -21.59
C LYS A 19 7.72 3.33 -21.38
N PHE A 20 7.00 2.28 -21.79
CA PHE A 20 5.55 2.21 -21.63
C PHE A 20 5.12 2.34 -20.17
N VAL A 21 5.68 1.54 -19.26
CA VAL A 21 5.29 1.61 -17.83
C VAL A 21 5.65 2.96 -17.21
N GLN A 22 6.80 3.55 -17.58
CA GLN A 22 7.22 4.86 -17.09
C GLN A 22 6.25 5.95 -17.55
N THR A 23 5.93 6.00 -18.84
CA THR A 23 4.99 6.97 -19.40
C THR A 23 3.60 6.82 -18.78
N VAL A 24 3.09 5.59 -18.64
CA VAL A 24 1.79 5.36 -18.00
C VAL A 24 1.82 5.81 -16.54
N ALA A 25 2.86 5.46 -15.78
CA ALA A 25 2.99 5.87 -14.40
C ALA A 25 3.00 7.40 -14.28
N GLU A 26 3.78 8.10 -15.11
CA GLU A 26 3.85 9.56 -15.15
C GLU A 26 2.51 10.21 -15.50
N LEU A 27 1.83 9.74 -16.54
CA LEU A 27 0.53 10.25 -16.95
C LEU A 27 -0.54 10.02 -15.89
N ALA A 28 -0.49 8.89 -15.18
CA ALA A 28 -1.43 8.53 -14.12
C ALA A 28 -1.29 9.39 -12.84
N VAL A 29 -0.30 10.29 -12.75
CA VAL A 29 -0.22 11.28 -11.66
C VAL A 29 -1.33 12.32 -11.76
N GLN A 30 -1.79 12.60 -12.97
CA GLN A 30 -2.73 13.66 -13.27
C GLN A 30 -4.16 13.10 -13.42
N PRO A 31 -5.14 13.54 -12.60
CA PRO A 31 -6.51 13.05 -12.66
C PRO A 31 -7.16 13.14 -14.05
N GLN A 32 -6.84 14.20 -14.81
CA GLN A 32 -7.38 14.43 -16.15
C GLN A 32 -6.99 13.35 -17.18
N ASN A 33 -5.91 12.60 -16.94
CA ASN A 33 -5.45 11.56 -17.86
C ASN A 33 -6.10 10.21 -17.57
N ILE A 34 -6.74 10.05 -16.42
CA ILE A 34 -7.20 8.74 -15.92
C ILE A 34 -8.29 8.16 -16.82
N ASP A 35 -9.26 8.98 -17.25
CA ASP A 35 -10.31 8.54 -18.18
C ASP A 35 -9.73 8.08 -19.52
N VAL A 36 -8.75 8.82 -20.05
CA VAL A 36 -8.09 8.47 -21.31
C VAL A 36 -7.33 7.14 -21.17
N LEU A 37 -6.57 6.99 -20.10
CA LEU A 37 -5.82 5.77 -19.81
C LEU A 37 -6.75 4.56 -19.62
N GLN A 38 -7.88 4.74 -18.94
CA GLN A 38 -8.90 3.71 -18.77
C GLN A 38 -9.51 3.30 -20.11
N ASN A 39 -9.91 4.27 -20.95
CA ASN A 39 -10.51 4.01 -22.26
C ASN A 39 -9.55 3.29 -23.22
N LEU A 40 -8.24 3.49 -23.07
CA LEU A 40 -7.21 2.77 -23.81
C LEU A 40 -6.93 1.36 -23.27
N GLY A 41 -7.64 0.91 -22.24
CA GLY A 41 -7.49 -0.43 -21.67
C GLY A 41 -6.16 -0.61 -20.93
N VAL A 42 -5.59 0.44 -20.35
CA VAL A 42 -4.23 0.38 -19.76
C VAL A 42 -4.07 -0.71 -18.68
N LEU A 43 -5.15 -1.02 -17.94
CA LEU A 43 -5.12 -2.05 -16.89
C LEU A 43 -4.81 -3.45 -17.45
N SER A 44 -5.36 -3.81 -18.62
CA SER A 44 -5.08 -5.11 -19.23
C SER A 44 -3.65 -5.19 -19.77
N LEU A 45 -3.06 -4.05 -20.16
CA LEU A 45 -1.68 -3.95 -20.59
C LEU A 45 -0.69 -3.97 -19.42
N LEU A 46 -1.06 -3.43 -18.25
CA LEU A 46 -0.21 -3.42 -17.06
C LEU A 46 -0.17 -4.78 -16.34
N ARG A 47 -1.26 -5.55 -16.38
CA ARG A 47 -1.36 -6.86 -15.71
C ARG A 47 -0.19 -7.82 -16.02
N PRO A 48 0.15 -8.12 -17.29
CA PRO A 48 1.30 -8.99 -17.59
C PRO A 48 2.65 -8.39 -17.16
N LEU A 49 2.75 -7.05 -17.10
CA LEU A 49 3.99 -6.36 -16.73
C LEU A 49 4.27 -6.44 -15.23
N LEU A 50 3.27 -6.77 -14.40
CA LEU A 50 3.50 -7.09 -12.98
C LEU A 50 4.29 -8.39 -12.78
N LEU A 51 4.30 -9.27 -13.78
CA LEU A 51 5.06 -10.53 -13.80
C LEU A 51 6.32 -10.44 -14.67
N ASP A 52 6.72 -9.25 -15.10
CA ASP A 52 7.87 -9.07 -15.99
C ASP A 52 9.16 -9.60 -15.35
N THR A 53 10.06 -10.18 -16.12
CA THR A 53 11.37 -10.62 -15.62
C THR A 53 12.25 -9.47 -15.10
N VAL A 54 11.97 -8.23 -15.50
CA VAL A 54 12.75 -7.04 -15.14
C VAL A 54 12.13 -6.36 -13.92
N PRO A 55 12.83 -6.31 -12.75
CA PRO A 55 12.26 -5.78 -11.51
C PRO A 55 11.78 -4.32 -11.60
N THR A 56 12.48 -3.49 -12.38
CA THR A 56 12.09 -2.08 -12.58
C THR A 56 10.77 -1.97 -13.33
N ILE A 57 10.52 -2.83 -14.33
CA ILE A 57 9.26 -2.86 -15.07
C ILE A 57 8.12 -3.29 -14.14
N GLN A 58 8.32 -4.37 -13.38
CA GLN A 58 7.36 -4.86 -12.39
C GLN A 58 6.98 -3.76 -11.39
N GLN A 59 7.98 -3.10 -10.80
CA GLN A 59 7.77 -2.03 -9.84
C GLN A 59 7.01 -0.85 -10.45
N THR A 60 7.43 -0.36 -11.63
CA THR A 60 6.79 0.79 -12.26
C THR A 60 5.36 0.45 -12.71
N ALA A 61 5.10 -0.77 -13.16
CA ALA A 61 3.75 -1.24 -13.45
C ALA A 61 2.86 -1.23 -12.21
N ALA A 62 3.36 -1.70 -11.06
CA ALA A 62 2.64 -1.65 -9.79
C ALA A 62 2.38 -0.19 -9.35
N ILE A 63 3.35 0.71 -9.48
CA ILE A 63 3.15 2.15 -9.20
C ILE A 63 2.07 2.76 -10.10
N ALA A 64 2.08 2.44 -11.39
CA ALA A 64 1.06 2.90 -12.34
C ALA A 64 -0.34 2.42 -11.93
N LEU A 65 -0.48 1.13 -11.59
CA LEU A 65 -1.74 0.58 -11.07
C LEU A 65 -2.19 1.26 -9.78
N GLY A 66 -1.27 1.48 -8.84
CA GLY A 66 -1.58 2.17 -7.59
C GLY A 66 -2.08 3.59 -7.84
N ARG A 67 -1.48 4.33 -8.77
CA ARG A 67 -1.92 5.68 -9.15
C ARG A 67 -3.32 5.66 -9.77
N LEU A 68 -3.57 4.76 -10.72
CA LEU A 68 -4.89 4.58 -11.34
C LEU A 68 -5.96 4.25 -10.30
N ALA A 69 -5.70 3.23 -9.46
CA ALA A 69 -6.56 2.88 -8.34
C ALA A 69 -6.77 4.07 -7.41
N ASN A 70 -5.72 4.85 -7.12
CA ASN A 70 -5.82 5.99 -6.21
C ASN A 70 -6.79 7.06 -6.73
N HIS A 71 -6.94 7.24 -8.04
CA HIS A 71 -7.81 8.31 -8.54
C HIS A 71 -9.29 7.92 -8.55
N ARG A 72 -9.63 6.65 -8.80
CA ARG A 72 -11.03 6.25 -8.94
C ARG A 72 -11.36 4.89 -8.34
N LYS A 73 -12.57 4.78 -7.78
CA LYS A 73 -13.11 3.54 -7.21
C LYS A 73 -13.38 2.48 -8.28
N ASP A 74 -13.91 2.85 -9.45
CA ASP A 74 -14.18 1.90 -10.54
C ASP A 74 -12.90 1.20 -11.02
N LEU A 75 -11.78 1.91 -11.09
CA LEU A 75 -10.48 1.31 -11.42
C LEU A 75 -9.99 0.36 -10.32
N ALA A 76 -10.19 0.71 -9.05
CA ALA A 76 -9.89 -0.19 -7.94
C ALA A 76 -10.73 -1.47 -8.02
N GLU A 77 -12.03 -1.38 -8.31
CA GLU A 77 -12.91 -2.54 -8.51
C GLU A 77 -12.47 -3.42 -9.68
N VAL A 78 -12.04 -2.83 -10.80
CA VAL A 78 -11.50 -3.59 -11.94
C VAL A 78 -10.22 -4.34 -11.57
N ILE A 79 -9.34 -3.73 -10.77
CA ILE A 79 -8.10 -4.38 -10.30
C ILE A 79 -8.43 -5.58 -9.41
N VAL A 80 -9.40 -5.45 -8.50
CA VAL A 80 -9.85 -6.57 -7.64
C VAL A 80 -10.47 -7.69 -8.48
N LYS A 81 -11.39 -7.36 -9.40
CA LYS A 81 -12.03 -8.33 -10.31
C LYS A 81 -11.04 -8.99 -11.29
N GLY A 82 -9.88 -8.38 -11.48
CA GLY A 82 -8.83 -8.87 -12.39
C GLY A 82 -7.85 -9.86 -11.75
N ASP A 83 -8.13 -10.41 -10.56
CA ASP A 83 -7.25 -11.33 -9.82
C ASP A 83 -5.81 -10.80 -9.64
N ILE A 84 -5.64 -9.49 -9.51
CA ILE A 84 -4.34 -8.86 -9.30
C ILE A 84 -3.92 -8.96 -7.82
N LEU A 85 -4.90 -8.98 -6.89
CA LEU A 85 -4.64 -8.99 -5.46
C LEU A 85 -3.80 -10.21 -4.99
N PRO A 86 -4.14 -11.47 -5.34
CA PRO A 86 -3.36 -12.61 -4.88
C PRO A 86 -1.89 -12.56 -5.32
N GLN A 87 -1.66 -12.05 -6.54
CA GLN A 87 -0.31 -11.87 -7.06
C GLN A 87 0.47 -10.79 -6.29
N LEU A 88 -0.17 -9.67 -5.95
CA LEU A 88 0.45 -8.60 -5.16
C LEU A 88 0.81 -9.07 -3.75
N VAL A 89 -0.09 -9.83 -3.11
CA VAL A 89 0.12 -10.41 -1.77
C VAL A 89 1.27 -11.41 -1.80
N TYR A 90 1.28 -12.35 -2.76
CA TYR A 90 2.39 -13.29 -2.92
C TYR A 90 3.74 -12.57 -3.12
N SER A 91 3.73 -11.51 -3.94
CA SER A 91 4.94 -10.74 -4.23
C SER A 91 5.43 -9.90 -3.05
N LEU A 92 4.56 -9.48 -2.12
CA LEU A 92 4.97 -8.78 -0.90
C LEU A 92 5.89 -9.63 -0.01
N ALA A 93 5.68 -10.94 0.02
CA ALA A 93 6.51 -11.84 0.81
C ALA A 93 7.89 -12.12 0.17
N GLN A 94 7.96 -12.21 -1.17
CA GLN A 94 9.12 -12.78 -1.88
C GLN A 94 9.99 -11.76 -2.60
N GLN A 95 9.50 -10.54 -2.85
CA GLN A 95 10.19 -9.56 -3.71
C GLN A 95 11.09 -8.60 -2.95
N ASN A 96 11.88 -7.82 -3.71
CA ASN A 96 12.73 -6.78 -3.17
C ASN A 96 11.92 -5.61 -2.55
N ARG A 97 12.59 -4.82 -1.68
CA ARG A 97 12.02 -3.66 -0.99
C ARG A 97 11.30 -2.65 -1.89
N PHE A 98 11.77 -2.45 -3.13
CA PHE A 98 11.16 -1.48 -4.04
C PHE A 98 9.81 -1.96 -4.54
N TYR A 99 9.69 -3.26 -4.84
CA TYR A 99 8.42 -3.87 -5.20
C TYR A 99 7.48 -3.93 -4.00
N LYS A 100 7.96 -4.30 -2.80
CA LYS A 100 7.14 -4.30 -1.58
C LYS A 100 6.47 -2.95 -1.35
N ARG A 101 7.23 -1.85 -1.50
CA ARG A 101 6.70 -0.47 -1.43
C ARG A 101 5.62 -0.21 -2.48
N ALA A 102 5.86 -0.63 -3.72
CA ALA A 102 4.90 -0.44 -4.80
C ALA A 102 3.61 -1.23 -4.56
N ALA A 103 3.71 -2.50 -4.15
CA ALA A 103 2.57 -3.35 -3.85
C ALA A 103 1.75 -2.82 -2.65
N ALA A 104 2.41 -2.41 -1.56
CA ALA A 104 1.74 -1.77 -0.43
C ALA A 104 1.01 -0.48 -0.85
N PHE A 105 1.60 0.30 -1.77
CA PHE A 105 0.93 1.46 -2.34
C PHE A 105 -0.33 1.08 -3.14
N VAL A 106 -0.31 0.01 -3.94
CA VAL A 106 -1.52 -0.47 -4.64
C VAL A 106 -2.60 -0.88 -3.64
N LEU A 107 -2.25 -1.69 -2.64
CA LEU A 107 -3.21 -2.16 -1.62
C LEU A 107 -3.84 -0.98 -0.86
N LYS A 108 -3.02 -0.02 -0.42
CA LYS A 108 -3.48 1.24 0.19
C LYS A 108 -4.48 1.97 -0.73
N SER A 109 -4.12 2.11 -2.01
CA SER A 109 -4.92 2.85 -2.99
C SER A 109 -6.25 2.18 -3.35
N ILE A 110 -6.35 0.86 -3.20
CA ILE A 110 -7.61 0.11 -3.34
C ILE A 110 -8.41 0.21 -2.03
N ALA A 111 -7.78 -0.10 -0.89
CA ALA A 111 -8.42 -0.13 0.42
C ALA A 111 -9.13 1.18 0.73
N LYS A 112 -8.54 2.34 0.42
CA LYS A 112 -9.09 3.64 0.80
C LYS A 112 -10.53 3.94 0.30
N HIS A 113 -11.03 3.22 -0.71
CA HIS A 113 -12.28 3.56 -1.41
C HIS A 113 -13.54 3.02 -0.74
N SER A 114 -13.52 1.79 -0.22
CA SER A 114 -14.69 1.22 0.47
C SER A 114 -14.35 0.03 1.35
N ALA A 115 -15.31 -0.33 2.21
CA ALA A 115 -15.23 -1.51 3.07
C ALA A 115 -15.16 -2.81 2.25
N GLU A 116 -15.93 -2.92 1.15
CA GLU A 116 -15.96 -4.15 0.33
C GLU A 116 -14.61 -4.41 -0.36
N LEU A 117 -13.95 -3.35 -0.84
CA LEU A 117 -12.62 -3.43 -1.44
C LEU A 117 -11.56 -3.77 -0.38
N SER A 118 -11.70 -3.21 0.82
CA SER A 118 -10.83 -3.54 1.95
C SER A 118 -11.01 -4.99 2.40
N GLN A 119 -12.25 -5.48 2.45
CA GLN A 119 -12.55 -6.88 2.73
C GLN A 119 -11.92 -7.81 1.69
N SER A 120 -12.04 -7.48 0.40
CA SER A 120 -11.40 -8.26 -0.67
C SER A 120 -9.88 -8.35 -0.51
N ILE A 121 -9.24 -7.30 0.01
CA ILE A 121 -7.80 -7.31 0.34
C ILE A 121 -7.51 -8.24 1.51
N VAL A 122 -8.33 -8.18 2.57
CA VAL A 122 -8.20 -9.06 3.75
C VAL A 122 -8.39 -10.52 3.35
N ASP A 123 -9.41 -10.83 2.54
CA ASP A 123 -9.73 -12.19 2.07
C ASP A 123 -8.60 -12.80 1.24
N CYS A 124 -7.74 -11.98 0.63
CA CYS A 124 -6.54 -12.43 -0.10
C CYS A 124 -5.33 -12.72 0.81
N GLY A 125 -5.45 -12.63 2.13
CA GLY A 125 -4.35 -12.81 3.07
C GLY A 125 -3.35 -11.64 3.09
N ALA A 126 -3.78 -10.45 2.67
CA ALA A 126 -2.88 -9.31 2.57
C ALA A 126 -2.42 -8.79 3.94
N LEU A 127 -3.23 -8.95 4.99
CA LEU A 127 -2.87 -8.47 6.33
C LEU A 127 -1.62 -9.15 6.86
N ASP A 128 -1.51 -10.48 6.75
CA ASP A 128 -0.31 -11.22 7.18
C ASP A 128 0.93 -10.73 6.43
N ALA A 129 0.82 -10.55 5.11
CA ALA A 129 1.92 -10.06 4.29
C ALA A 129 2.32 -8.61 4.63
N LEU A 130 1.35 -7.75 4.94
CA LEU A 130 1.58 -6.37 5.36
C LEU A 130 2.19 -6.31 6.78
N THR A 131 1.76 -7.17 7.70
CA THR A 131 2.33 -7.33 9.04
C THR A 131 3.81 -7.71 8.94
N VAL A 132 4.16 -8.70 8.11
CA VAL A 132 5.57 -9.05 7.83
C VAL A 132 6.37 -7.87 7.26
N CYS A 133 5.74 -7.02 6.43
CA CYS A 133 6.40 -5.82 5.90
C CYS A 133 6.70 -4.76 6.98
N LEU A 134 6.02 -4.77 8.12
CA LEU A 134 6.35 -3.90 9.26
C LEU A 134 7.65 -4.32 9.96
N GLU A 135 8.10 -5.56 9.78
CA GLU A 135 9.34 -6.10 10.37
C GLU A 135 10.58 -5.86 9.50
N GLU A 136 10.41 -5.35 8.28
CA GLU A 136 11.50 -5.11 7.33
C GLU A 136 12.51 -4.07 7.84
N PHE A 137 13.73 -4.02 7.31
CA PHE A 137 14.68 -2.97 7.72
C PHE A 137 14.43 -1.60 7.07
N ASP A 138 13.75 -1.57 5.92
CA ASP A 138 13.55 -0.34 5.16
C ASP A 138 12.33 0.44 5.70
N PRO A 139 12.50 1.64 6.29
CA PRO A 139 11.41 2.38 6.90
C PRO A 139 10.34 2.79 5.89
N ALA A 140 10.70 2.92 4.60
CA ALA A 140 9.73 3.26 3.57
C ALA A 140 8.85 2.06 3.17
N VAL A 141 9.31 0.82 3.38
CA VAL A 141 8.46 -0.38 3.28
C VAL A 141 7.47 -0.40 4.44
N LYS A 142 7.96 -0.19 5.68
CA LYS A 142 7.10 -0.10 6.87
C LYS A 142 6.05 0.99 6.74
N GLU A 143 6.43 2.17 6.26
CA GLU A 143 5.52 3.30 6.06
C GLU A 143 4.39 2.93 5.08
N GLY A 144 4.75 2.30 3.96
CA GLY A 144 3.78 1.82 2.98
C GLY A 144 2.83 0.78 3.57
N ALA A 145 3.36 -0.18 4.34
CA ALA A 145 2.57 -1.21 4.99
C ALA A 145 1.62 -0.64 6.05
N ALA A 146 2.13 0.20 6.95
CA ALA A 146 1.32 0.90 7.95
C ALA A 146 0.19 1.71 7.28
N CYS A 147 0.51 2.49 6.24
CA CYS A 147 -0.51 3.23 5.49
C CYS A 147 -1.60 2.33 4.88
N ALA A 148 -1.23 1.17 4.34
CA ALA A 148 -2.18 0.23 3.77
C ALA A 148 -3.08 -0.37 4.86
N ILE A 149 -2.49 -0.82 5.97
CA ILE A 149 -3.21 -1.32 7.15
C ILE A 149 -4.20 -0.28 7.68
N GLY A 150 -3.76 0.98 7.84
CA GLY A 150 -4.65 2.06 8.30
C GLY A 150 -5.80 2.35 7.33
N CYS A 151 -5.59 2.21 6.02
CA CYS A 151 -6.68 2.35 5.04
C CYS A 151 -7.69 1.21 5.10
N ILE A 152 -7.27 0.00 5.49
CA ILE A 152 -8.15 -1.15 5.71
C ILE A 152 -8.95 -0.95 7.00
N ALA A 153 -8.26 -0.70 8.12
CA ALA A 153 -8.85 -0.53 9.44
C ALA A 153 -9.94 0.55 9.47
N LYS A 154 -9.71 1.66 8.75
CA LYS A 154 -10.58 2.85 8.70
C LYS A 154 -12.08 2.59 8.48
N HIS A 155 -12.45 1.51 7.78
CA HIS A 155 -13.81 1.38 7.22
C HIS A 155 -14.83 0.74 8.17
N SER A 156 -14.45 -0.24 8.97
CA SER A 156 -15.38 -0.90 9.90
C SER A 156 -14.68 -1.48 11.13
N ALA A 157 -15.47 -1.78 12.15
CA ALA A 157 -14.98 -2.44 13.35
C ALA A 157 -14.47 -3.85 13.05
N GLU A 158 -15.10 -4.58 12.12
CA GLU A 158 -14.70 -5.93 11.70
C GLU A 158 -13.33 -5.90 10.99
N LEU A 159 -13.11 -4.93 10.10
CA LEU A 159 -11.82 -4.77 9.41
C LEU A 159 -10.72 -4.32 10.37
N SER A 160 -11.05 -3.44 11.31
CA SER A 160 -10.12 -3.07 12.39
C SER A 160 -9.79 -4.25 13.28
N GLN A 161 -10.77 -5.09 13.62
CA GLN A 161 -10.54 -6.31 14.40
C GLN A 161 -9.64 -7.28 13.65
N ALA A 162 -9.86 -7.49 12.34
CA ALA A 162 -8.98 -8.31 11.52
C ALA A 162 -7.52 -7.83 11.52
N VAL A 163 -7.30 -6.50 11.56
CA VAL A 163 -5.95 -5.92 11.70
C VAL A 163 -5.33 -6.24 13.07
N VAL A 164 -6.12 -6.20 14.14
CA VAL A 164 -5.67 -6.57 15.49
C VAL A 164 -5.34 -8.06 15.55
N ASP A 165 -6.21 -8.91 15.01
CA ASP A 165 -6.06 -10.36 14.99
C ASP A 165 -4.84 -10.81 14.16
N ALA A 166 -4.49 -10.04 13.11
CA ALA A 166 -3.27 -10.23 12.32
C ALA A 166 -1.98 -9.80 13.05
N GLY A 167 -2.06 -9.39 14.33
CA GLY A 167 -0.90 -9.05 15.15
C GLY A 167 -0.21 -7.73 14.78
N ALA A 168 -0.91 -6.81 14.11
CA ALA A 168 -0.30 -5.56 13.63
C ALA A 168 0.03 -4.56 14.77
N ILE A 169 -0.70 -4.57 15.89
CA ILE A 169 -0.55 -3.56 16.95
C ILE A 169 0.88 -3.51 17.53
N PRO A 170 1.48 -4.62 18.01
CA PRO A 170 2.84 -4.57 18.57
C PRO A 170 3.87 -4.05 17.57
N LEU A 171 3.76 -4.43 16.29
CA LEU A 171 4.67 -3.97 15.24
C LEU A 171 4.50 -2.49 14.93
N LEU A 172 3.27 -1.98 14.92
CA LEU A 172 3.00 -0.56 14.81
C LEU A 172 3.60 0.21 15.99
N VAL A 173 3.49 -0.32 17.21
CA VAL A 173 4.13 0.30 18.39
C VAL A 173 5.66 0.28 18.32
N LEU A 174 6.28 -0.67 17.62
CA LEU A 174 7.72 -0.59 17.32
C LEU A 174 8.01 0.49 16.26
N CYS A 175 7.22 0.54 15.19
CA CYS A 175 7.38 1.51 14.10
C CYS A 175 7.30 2.98 14.58
N ILE A 176 6.50 3.28 15.61
CA ILE A 176 6.38 4.64 16.13
C ILE A 176 7.64 5.14 16.87
N GLN A 177 8.51 4.21 17.29
CA GLN A 177 9.73 4.51 18.02
C GLN A 177 10.91 4.83 17.08
N GLU A 178 10.82 4.40 15.82
CA GLU A 178 11.85 4.63 14.80
C GLU A 178 12.02 6.10 14.45
N PRO A 179 13.23 6.56 14.09
CA PRO A 179 13.53 7.99 13.92
C PRO A 179 12.74 8.68 12.79
N GLU A 180 12.24 7.94 11.80
CA GLU A 180 11.59 8.46 10.60
C GLU A 180 10.21 9.08 10.90
N ILE A 181 10.12 10.41 10.78
CA ILE A 181 8.88 11.15 11.05
C ILE A 181 7.71 10.68 10.17
N SER A 182 7.96 10.34 8.89
CA SER A 182 6.91 9.85 7.99
C SER A 182 6.33 8.51 8.46
N LEU A 183 7.18 7.60 8.95
CA LEU A 183 6.78 6.32 9.53
C LEU A 183 6.00 6.53 10.83
N LYS A 184 6.48 7.40 11.73
CA LYS A 184 5.75 7.75 12.96
C LYS A 184 4.35 8.28 12.66
N ARG A 185 4.22 9.15 11.65
CA ARG A 185 2.93 9.70 11.20
C ARG A 185 2.01 8.61 10.67
N ALA A 186 2.50 7.79 9.74
CA ALA A 186 1.72 6.70 9.16
C ALA A 186 1.20 5.75 10.23
N THR A 187 2.08 5.40 11.18
CA THR A 187 1.75 4.50 12.29
C THR A 187 0.75 5.15 13.26
N ALA A 188 0.98 6.38 13.69
CA ALA A 188 0.07 7.09 14.59
C ALA A 188 -1.33 7.27 13.97
N CYS A 189 -1.39 7.59 12.67
CA CYS A 189 -2.65 7.62 11.93
C CYS A 189 -3.32 6.25 11.92
N THR A 190 -2.57 5.18 11.64
CA THR A 190 -3.09 3.80 11.60
C THR A 190 -3.67 3.38 12.94
N LEU A 191 -2.95 3.62 14.04
CA LEU A 191 -3.44 3.35 15.38
C LEU A 191 -4.71 4.15 15.70
N ALA A 192 -4.78 5.43 15.30
CA ALA A 192 -5.99 6.23 15.47
C ALA A 192 -7.18 5.73 14.62
N GLU A 193 -6.93 5.20 13.42
CA GLU A 193 -7.97 4.57 12.61
C GLU A 193 -8.50 3.28 13.24
N ILE A 194 -7.69 2.55 14.02
CA ILE A 194 -8.13 1.36 14.76
C ILE A 194 -8.95 1.74 16.01
N THR A 195 -8.45 2.69 16.82
CA THR A 195 -9.07 3.01 18.13
C THR A 195 -10.43 3.68 18.03
N LYS A 196 -10.77 4.31 16.89
CA LYS A 196 -12.04 5.06 16.73
C LYS A 196 -13.29 4.17 16.64
N HIS A 197 -13.14 2.85 16.45
CA HIS A 197 -14.26 1.96 16.13
C HIS A 197 -14.98 1.40 17.36
N THR A 198 -14.26 0.82 18.32
CA THR A 198 -14.83 0.25 19.55
C THR A 198 -13.91 0.45 20.75
N ALA A 199 -14.46 0.36 21.96
CA ALA A 199 -13.69 0.42 23.19
C ALA A 199 -12.69 -0.75 23.31
N ASP A 200 -13.06 -1.94 22.85
CA ASP A 200 -12.18 -3.12 22.88
C ASP A 200 -10.96 -2.95 21.95
N LEU A 201 -11.16 -2.34 20.78
CA LEU A 201 -10.06 -2.00 19.86
C LEU A 201 -9.17 -0.90 20.44
N ALA A 202 -9.77 0.10 21.10
CA ALA A 202 -9.01 1.11 21.82
C ALA A 202 -8.17 0.47 22.94
N GLN A 203 -8.77 -0.42 23.73
CA GLN A 203 -8.08 -1.16 24.80
C GLN A 203 -6.93 -2.01 24.25
N SER A 204 -7.12 -2.68 23.11
CA SER A 204 -6.06 -3.45 22.45
C SER A 204 -4.83 -2.59 22.11
N VAL A 205 -5.05 -1.34 21.68
CA VAL A 205 -3.97 -0.38 21.40
C VAL A 205 -3.32 0.13 22.70
N VAL A 206 -4.10 0.31 23.76
CA VAL A 206 -3.60 0.65 25.11
C VAL A 206 -2.68 -0.45 25.63
N ASP A 207 -3.16 -1.70 25.59
CA ASP A 207 -2.46 -2.88 26.07
C ASP A 207 -1.18 -3.15 25.27
N GLY A 208 -1.17 -2.78 23.98
CA GLY A 208 0.02 -2.78 23.15
C GLY A 208 1.09 -1.74 23.52
N GLY A 209 0.83 -0.84 24.47
CA GLY A 209 1.79 0.16 24.95
C GLY A 209 1.87 1.43 24.08
N ALA A 210 0.92 1.66 23.17
CA ALA A 210 0.98 2.77 22.23
C ALA A 210 0.88 4.16 22.90
N ILE A 211 0.18 4.28 24.04
CA ILE A 211 -0.16 5.57 24.66
C ILE A 211 1.09 6.39 24.99
N ALA A 212 2.11 5.78 25.61
CA ALA A 212 3.29 6.51 26.05
C ALA A 212 4.03 7.16 24.88
N HIS A 213 4.12 6.44 23.76
CA HIS A 213 4.78 6.92 22.54
C HIS A 213 3.93 7.95 21.78
N LEU A 214 2.60 7.75 21.72
CA LEU A 214 1.68 8.72 21.12
C LEU A 214 1.67 10.04 21.89
N ALA A 215 1.70 10.01 23.24
CA ALA A 215 1.77 11.20 24.07
C ALA A 215 3.05 12.01 23.80
N GLN A 216 4.20 11.34 23.65
CA GLN A 216 5.46 11.99 23.25
C GLN A 216 5.37 12.66 21.88
N LEU A 217 4.59 12.10 20.95
CA LEU A 217 4.40 12.71 19.63
C LEU A 217 3.51 13.96 19.66
N VAL A 218 2.51 14.00 20.53
CA VAL A 218 1.65 15.20 20.70
C VAL A 218 2.43 16.38 21.28
N LEU A 219 3.47 16.10 22.08
CA LEU A 219 4.36 17.10 22.65
C LEU A 219 5.39 17.64 21.65
N ASN A 220 5.63 16.95 20.54
CA ASN A 220 6.49 17.45 19.47
C ASN A 220 5.76 18.57 18.69
N GLN A 221 6.44 19.70 18.49
CA GLN A 221 5.88 20.95 17.95
C GLN A 221 5.43 20.89 16.47
N ASP A 222 5.50 19.73 15.83
CA ASP A 222 5.12 19.58 14.43
C ASP A 222 3.60 19.66 14.27
N SER A 223 3.12 20.72 13.63
CA SER A 223 1.69 21.01 13.48
C SER A 223 0.94 19.93 12.67
N LEU A 224 1.65 19.07 11.94
CA LEU A 224 1.14 17.93 11.20
C LEU A 224 1.13 16.60 12.00
N LEU A 225 1.80 16.54 13.15
CA LEU A 225 1.77 15.39 14.08
C LEU A 225 0.62 15.47 15.08
N LYS A 226 -0.05 16.63 15.18
CA LYS A 226 -1.27 16.79 15.98
C LYS A 226 -2.40 16.01 15.32
N VAL A 227 -2.51 14.72 15.64
CA VAL A 227 -3.68 13.89 15.35
C VAL A 227 -4.90 14.65 15.86
N ARG A 228 -5.70 15.19 14.94
CA ARG A 228 -6.75 16.19 15.25
C ARG A 228 -7.96 15.61 16.00
N ARG A 229 -7.89 14.37 16.48
CA ARG A 229 -8.86 13.72 17.37
C ARG A 229 -8.20 12.60 18.18
N VAL A 230 -7.36 12.95 19.14
CA VAL A 230 -7.21 12.12 20.36
C VAL A 230 -7.97 12.88 21.44
N ILE A 231 -9.30 12.84 21.36
CA ILE A 231 -10.14 13.32 22.44
C ILE A 231 -10.46 12.06 23.25
N PHE A 232 -9.72 11.89 24.35
CA PHE A 232 -10.16 11.06 25.46
C PHE A 232 -11.54 11.55 25.91
N TYR A 233 -12.56 10.71 25.78
CA TYR A 233 -13.75 10.69 26.61
C TYR A 233 -14.06 9.25 26.95
#